data_AF-A0A1J3ER94-F1
#
_entry.id   AF-A0A1J3ER94-F1
#
_cell.length_a   1.000
_cell.length_b   1.000
_cell.length_c   1.000
_cell.angle_alpha   90.00
_cell.angle_beta   90.00
_cell.angle_gamma   90.00
#
_symmetry.space_group_name_H-M   'P 1'
#
loop_
_entity.id
_entity.type
_entity.pdbx_description
1 polymer ?
#
loop_
_entity_poly.entity_id
_entity_poly.type
_entity_poly.pdbx_seq_one_letter_code
_entity_poly.pdbx_strand_id
1 'polypeptide(L)'
;HDSFRHARMLANVDLPLGGDSRADSIGLYFTKIQLGSPPKEYYVQVDTGSDILWVNCAPCPKCPVKTDLGIPLSLYDLKASS
;
A
#
# COMPACT_ATOMS: atom_id res chain seq x y z
N HIS A 1 6.12 -21.56 22.55
CA HIS A 1 5.54 -20.26 22.16
C HIS A 1 5.95 -19.91 20.72
N ASP A 2 5.83 -20.84 19.76
CA ASP A 2 5.96 -20.50 18.32
C ASP A 2 5.43 -21.59 17.35
N SER A 3 4.59 -22.52 17.84
CA SER A 3 4.18 -23.68 17.02
C SER A 3 2.93 -23.42 16.17
N PHE A 4 2.24 -22.29 16.36
CA PHE A 4 0.97 -21.99 15.68
C PHE A 4 1.10 -20.96 14.53
N ARG A 5 2.31 -20.42 14.24
CA ARG A 5 2.49 -19.41 13.17
C ARG A 5 2.77 -19.96 11.78
N HIS A 6 2.89 -21.28 11.61
CA HIS A 6 3.35 -21.89 10.34
C HIS A 6 2.24 -22.31 9.36
N ALA A 7 1.03 -21.74 9.46
CA ALA A 7 -0.09 -22.14 8.59
C ALA A 7 -0.33 -21.22 7.37
N ARG A 8 0.59 -20.30 7.05
CA ARG A 8 0.51 -19.51 5.80
C ARG A 8 1.62 -19.91 4.84
N MET A 9 1.22 -20.47 3.71
CA MET A 9 2.07 -20.62 2.54
C MET A 9 2.42 -19.20 2.05
N LEU A 10 3.62 -18.73 2.40
CA LEU A 10 4.14 -17.47 1.90
C LEU A 10 4.53 -17.70 0.43
N ALA A 11 3.84 -17.05 -0.48
CA ALA A 11 4.29 -16.95 -1.87
C ALA A 11 5.33 -15.83 -1.95
N ASN A 12 6.44 -16.10 -2.64
CA ASN A 12 7.39 -15.04 -2.98
C ASN A 12 6.72 -14.13 -4.02
N VAL A 13 6.79 -12.82 -3.78
CA VAL A 13 6.29 -11.80 -4.69
C VAL A 13 7.41 -10.81 -4.94
N ASP A 14 7.81 -10.67 -6.20
CA ASP A 14 8.74 -9.63 -6.62
C ASP A 14 7.96 -8.36 -6.91
N LEU A 15 8.25 -7.30 -6.16
CA LEU A 15 7.53 -6.04 -6.26
C LEU A 15 8.52 -4.88 -6.36
N PRO A 16 8.40 -4.00 -7.39
CA PRO A 16 9.31 -2.88 -7.54
C PRO A 16 9.17 -1.92 -6.35
N LEU A 17 10.29 -1.66 -5.67
CA LEU A 17 10.36 -0.72 -4.56
C LEU A 17 10.81 0.65 -5.07
N GLY A 18 10.01 1.67 -4.73
CA GLY A 18 10.41 3.06 -4.77
C GLY A 18 10.79 3.54 -3.37
N GLY A 19 11.57 4.61 -3.32
CA GLY A 19 11.96 5.24 -2.06
C GLY A 19 12.46 6.64 -2.30
N ASP A 20 12.32 7.47 -1.29
CA ASP A 20 13.00 8.76 -1.21
C ASP A 20 14.48 8.48 -0.83
N SER A 21 15.40 8.68 -1.77
CA SER A 21 16.84 8.46 -1.58
C SER A 21 17.55 9.60 -0.83
N ARG A 22 16.81 10.59 -0.33
CA ARG A 22 17.39 11.72 0.40
C ARG A 22 17.61 11.35 1.86
N ALA A 23 18.83 11.56 2.33
CA ALA A 23 19.23 11.25 3.70
C ALA A 23 18.53 12.13 4.76
N ASP A 24 17.92 13.24 4.36
CA ASP A 24 17.15 14.15 5.22
C ASP A 24 15.64 13.85 5.22
N SER A 25 15.20 12.82 4.49
CA SER A 25 13.81 12.42 4.43
C SER A 25 13.45 11.33 5.43
N ILE A 26 12.14 11.04 5.50
CA ILE A 26 11.52 10.08 6.42
C ILE A 26 11.97 8.62 6.14
N GLY A 27 12.67 8.36 5.04
CA GLY A 27 13.19 7.03 4.71
C GLY A 27 12.09 6.02 4.36
N LEU A 28 11.00 6.50 3.75
CA LEU A 28 9.85 5.67 3.41
C LEU A 28 10.08 4.90 2.11
N TYR A 29 9.81 3.59 2.16
CA TYR A 29 9.69 2.75 0.99
C TYR A 29 8.24 2.62 0.59
N PHE A 30 7.98 2.72 -0.70
CA PHE A 30 6.66 2.58 -1.26
C PHE A 30 6.69 1.68 -2.49
N THR A 31 5.53 1.20 -2.86
CA THR A 31 5.39 0.31 -3.99
C THR A 31 3.98 0.42 -4.57
N LYS A 32 3.79 -0.16 -5.75
CA LYS A 32 2.49 -0.22 -6.42
C LYS A 32 1.91 -1.62 -6.30
N ILE A 33 0.67 -1.70 -5.85
CA ILE A 33 -0.13 -2.92 -5.89
C ILE A 33 -1.37 -2.71 -6.74
N GLN A 34 -1.97 -3.80 -7.19
CA GLN A 34 -3.24 -3.78 -7.89
C GLN A 34 -4.36 -4.29 -6.97
N LEU A 35 -5.43 -3.52 -6.83
CA LEU A 35 -6.61 -3.89 -6.04
C LEU A 35 -7.91 -3.72 -6.85
N GLY A 36 -8.88 -4.58 -6.56
CA GLY A 36 -10.20 -4.58 -7.16
C GLY A 36 -10.31 -5.38 -8.46
N SER A 37 -11.54 -5.48 -8.96
CA SER A 37 -11.89 -6.08 -10.24
C SER A 37 -12.84 -5.14 -11.01
N PRO A 38 -12.40 -4.47 -12.08
CA PRO A 38 -11.08 -4.60 -12.71
C PRO A 38 -9.92 -4.03 -11.85
N PRO A 39 -8.68 -4.54 -12.02
CA PRO A 39 -7.53 -4.10 -11.23
C PRO A 39 -7.21 -2.60 -11.41
N LYS A 40 -6.96 -1.90 -10.29
CA LYS A 40 -6.48 -0.51 -10.26
C LYS A 40 -5.19 -0.41 -9.46
N GLU A 41 -4.26 0.46 -9.88
CA GLU A 41 -2.99 0.68 -9.19
C GLU A 41 -3.13 1.60 -7.97
N TYR A 42 -2.48 1.20 -6.87
CA TYR A 42 -2.38 1.98 -5.63
C TYR A 42 -0.94 2.03 -5.16
N TYR A 43 -0.47 3.23 -4.82
CA TYR A 43 0.77 3.40 -4.07
C TYR A 43 0.50 3.07 -2.60
N VAL A 44 1.31 2.18 -2.03
CA VAL A 44 1.25 1.79 -0.61
C VAL A 44 2.63 1.89 0.02
N GLN A 45 2.67 2.22 1.31
CA GLN A 45 3.90 2.18 2.11
C GLN A 45 4.23 0.73 2.47
N VAL A 46 5.51 0.39 2.40
CA VAL A 46 6.02 -0.90 2.90
C VAL A 46 6.38 -0.72 4.37
N ASP A 47 5.58 -1.30 5.25
CA ASP A 47 5.77 -1.26 6.70
C ASP A 47 5.86 -2.70 7.25
N THR A 48 7.07 -3.15 7.53
CA THR A 48 7.31 -4.48 8.12
C THR A 48 7.01 -4.52 9.63
N GLY A 49 6.68 -3.38 10.23
CA GLY A 49 6.32 -3.25 11.65
C GLY A 49 4.84 -3.50 11.94
N SER A 50 4.00 -3.71 10.91
CA SER A 50 2.56 -4.00 11.04
C SER A 50 2.13 -5.21 10.20
N ASP A 51 0.90 -5.67 10.41
CA ASP A 51 0.28 -6.82 9.71
C ASP A 51 -1.01 -6.43 8.95
N ILE A 52 -1.27 -5.13 8.78
CA ILE A 52 -2.49 -4.60 8.17
C ILE A 52 -2.15 -3.87 6.88
N LEU A 53 -2.83 -4.25 5.78
CA LEU A 53 -2.89 -3.47 4.55
C LEU A 53 -4.09 -2.55 4.58
N TRP A 54 -3.89 -1.27 4.27
CA TRP A 54 -4.97 -0.28 4.23
C TRP A 54 -4.82 0.66 3.02
N VAL A 55 -5.96 1.09 2.49
CA VAL A 55 -6.09 2.15 1.48
C VAL A 55 -7.28 3.03 1.84
N ASN A 56 -7.22 4.30 1.48
CA ASN A 56 -8.36 5.20 1.68
C ASN A 56 -9.47 4.89 0.68
N CYS A 57 -10.73 4.90 1.10
CA CYS A 57 -11.86 4.63 0.22
C CYS A 57 -12.51 5.92 -0.33
N ALA A 58 -13.28 5.78 -1.41
CA ALA A 58 -14.15 6.83 -1.94
C ALA A 58 -15.63 6.62 -1.52
N PRO A 59 -16.41 7.69 -1.31
CA PRO A 59 -15.98 9.09 -1.31
C PRO A 59 -15.29 9.46 0.01
N CYS A 60 -14.20 10.24 -0.06
CA CYS A 60 -13.54 10.81 1.11
C CYS A 60 -13.28 12.30 0.94
N PRO A 61 -14.19 13.18 1.41
CA PRO A 61 -14.09 14.62 1.20
C PRO A 61 -12.88 15.30 1.87
N LYS A 62 -12.31 14.67 2.90
CA LYS A 62 -11.18 15.20 3.69
C LYS A 62 -9.89 14.38 3.55
N CYS A 63 -9.84 13.44 2.62
CA CYS A 63 -8.62 12.66 2.39
C CYS A 63 -7.61 13.48 1.58
N PRO A 64 -6.30 13.32 1.88
CA PRO A 64 -5.27 13.87 1.01
C PRO A 64 -5.32 13.19 -0.36
N VAL A 65 -5.07 13.97 -1.41
CA VAL A 65 -4.99 13.49 -2.81
C VAL A 65 -3.55 13.23 -3.26
N LYS A 66 -2.57 13.63 -2.44
CA LYS A 66 -1.14 13.41 -2.65
C LYS A 66 -0.45 13.20 -1.31
N THR A 67 0.65 12.45 -1.30
CA THR A 67 1.56 12.38 -0.15
C THR A 67 2.47 13.61 -0.07
N ASP A 68 3.18 13.77 1.04
CA ASP A 68 4.20 14.82 1.21
C ASP A 68 5.37 14.68 0.21
N LEU A 69 5.53 13.49 -0.39
CA LEU A 69 6.49 13.21 -1.46
C LEU A 69 5.95 13.54 -2.87
N GLY A 70 4.75 14.10 -2.97
CA GLY A 70 4.11 14.45 -4.24
C GLY A 70 3.52 13.27 -5.01
N ILE A 71 3.49 12.07 -4.42
CA ILE A 71 2.91 10.87 -5.04
C ILE A 71 1.39 10.98 -4.99
N PRO A 72 0.67 10.78 -6.12
CA PRO A 72 -0.79 10.81 -6.12
C PRO A 72 -1.39 9.65 -5.32
N LEU A 73 -2.40 9.95 -4.52
CA LEU A 73 -3.15 8.98 -3.74
C LEU A 73 -4.45 8.61 -4.46
N SER A 74 -4.54 7.35 -4.89
CA SER A 74 -5.77 6.77 -5.44
C SER A 74 -6.70 6.34 -4.31
N LEU A 75 -7.97 6.73 -4.38
CA LEU A 75 -9.00 6.25 -3.45
C LEU A 75 -9.68 4.99 -3.99
N TYR A 76 -9.87 4.00 -3.12
CA TYR A 76 -10.54 2.75 -3.46
C TYR A 76 -12.06 2.93 -3.49
N ASP A 77 -12.67 2.75 -4.67
CA ASP A 77 -14.12 2.80 -4.83
C ASP A 77 -14.72 1.39 -4.76
N LEU A 78 -15.40 1.12 -3.64
CA LEU A 78 -16.08 -0.16 -3.38
C LEU A 78 -17.16 -0.47 -4.42
N LYS A 79 -17.81 0.54 -5.02
CA LYS A 79 -18.86 0.33 -6.02
C LYS A 79 -18.31 0.05 -7.41
N ALA A 80 -17.05 0.44 -7.65
CA ALA A 80 -16.36 0.23 -8.92
C ALA A 80 -15.60 -1.10 -8.98
N SER A 81 -15.66 -1.92 -7.93
CA SER A 81 -15.10 -3.26 -7.88
C SER A 81 -16.20 -4.28 -7.68
N SER A 82 -16.21 -5.33 -8.51
CA SER A 82 -17.14 -6.48 -8.40
C SER A 82 -16.60 -7.60 -7.52
#